data_AF-A0A6V7K5R4-F1
#
_entry.id   AF-A0A6V7K5R4-F1
#
_cell.length_a   1.000
_cell.length_b   1.000
_cell.length_c   1.000
_cell.angle_alpha   90.00
_cell.angle_beta   90.00
_cell.angle_gamma   90.00
#
_symmetry.space_group_name_H-M   'P 1'
#
loop_
_entity.id
_entity.type
_entity.pdbx_description
1 polymer ?
#
loop_
_entity_poly.entity_id
_entity_poly.type
_entity_poly.pdbx_seq_one_letter_code
_entity_poly.pdbx_strand_id
1 'polypeptide(L)'
;FETFTVLHEAFLGLSAINIPSVVVDFYTLPERMYLYAHKTLRPLAVIVIESSEDVYRFANITPVMDMSYPVWLIVFMDDKTSEVCDFCREPQENLFHLRFNSETVISCCGAKIMDEWWCKRGGLLNRKPRARMVGDRVEWLSETSLYTRRIWVEDPEFRVATVK
;
A
#
# COMPACT_ATOMS: atom_id res chain seq x y z
N PHE A 1 -15.68 6.44 17.90
CA PHE A 1 -16.99 6.81 17.33
C PHE A 1 -16.83 7.49 15.97
N GLU A 2 -15.96 8.49 15.83
CA GLU A 2 -15.72 9.20 14.54
C GLU A 2 -15.22 8.28 13.40
N THR A 3 -14.31 7.34 13.68
CA THR A 3 -13.74 6.42 12.67
C THR A 3 -14.80 5.54 12.00
N PHE A 4 -15.78 5.04 12.76
CA PHE A 4 -16.86 4.20 12.23
C PHE A 4 -17.83 4.99 11.34
N THR A 5 -18.08 6.26 11.65
CA THR A 5 -18.94 7.13 10.85
C THR A 5 -18.30 7.46 9.51
N VAL A 6 -17.02 7.86 9.51
CA VAL A 6 -16.26 8.14 8.28
C VAL A 6 -16.20 6.91 7.39
N LEU A 7 -15.92 5.76 7.99
CA LEU A 7 -15.87 4.50 7.27
C LEU A 7 -17.24 4.17 6.66
N HIS A 8 -18.32 4.27 7.43
CA HIS A 8 -19.68 4.04 6.92
C HIS A 8 -20.03 4.94 5.72
N GLU A 9 -19.73 6.24 5.79
CA GLU A 9 -19.95 7.18 4.69
C GLU A 9 -19.13 6.82 3.44
N ALA A 10 -17.87 6.42 3.62
CA ALA A 10 -17.03 5.94 2.52
C ALA A 10 -17.63 4.68 1.86
N PHE A 11 -18.10 3.72 2.65
CA PHE A 11 -18.77 2.52 2.15
C PHE A 11 -20.06 2.84 1.37
N LEU A 12 -20.86 3.80 1.84
CA LEU A 12 -22.04 4.27 1.12
C LEU A 12 -21.66 4.91 -0.23
N GLY A 13 -20.63 5.76 -0.23
CA GLY A 13 -20.12 6.39 -1.45
C GLY A 13 -19.62 5.37 -2.48
N LEU A 14 -18.85 4.38 -2.05
CA LEU A 14 -18.35 3.29 -2.91
C LEU A 14 -19.49 2.42 -3.44
N SER A 15 -20.47 2.10 -2.59
CA SER A 15 -21.66 1.33 -2.99
C SER A 15 -22.49 2.07 -4.05
N ALA A 16 -22.65 3.39 -3.93
CA ALA A 16 -23.38 4.21 -4.89
C ALA A 16 -22.78 4.17 -6.32
N ILE A 17 -21.48 3.85 -6.44
CA ILE A 17 -20.78 3.66 -7.71
C ILE A 17 -20.44 2.19 -8.02
N ASN A 18 -21.12 1.26 -7.34
CA ASN A 18 -21.01 -0.20 -7.53
C ASN A 18 -19.60 -0.77 -7.29
N ILE A 19 -18.85 -0.23 -6.32
CA ILE A 19 -17.57 -0.78 -5.88
C ILE A 19 -17.80 -1.68 -4.65
N PRO A 20 -17.70 -3.02 -4.80
CA PRO A 20 -17.84 -3.94 -3.67
C PRO A 20 -16.69 -3.72 -2.69
N SER A 21 -17.06 -3.49 -1.44
CA SER A 21 -16.12 -3.12 -0.39
C SER A 21 -16.40 -3.96 0.84
N VAL A 22 -15.36 -4.32 1.61
CA VAL A 22 -15.51 -5.06 2.86
C VAL A 22 -14.45 -4.63 3.88
N VAL A 23 -14.83 -4.55 5.16
CA VAL A 23 -13.87 -4.36 6.26
C VAL A 23 -13.33 -5.73 6.67
N VAL A 24 -12.02 -5.83 6.80
CA VAL A 24 -11.34 -7.08 7.14
C VAL A 24 -10.35 -6.80 8.27
N ASP A 25 -10.35 -7.67 9.26
CA ASP A 25 -9.36 -7.64 10.35
C ASP A 25 -8.03 -8.25 9.88
N PHE A 26 -6.90 -7.77 10.41
CA PHE A 26 -5.56 -8.26 10.04
C PHE A 26 -5.41 -9.77 10.15
N TYR A 27 -5.99 -10.42 11.16
CA TYR A 27 -5.88 -11.88 11.32
C TYR A 27 -6.56 -12.66 10.19
N THR A 28 -7.61 -12.10 9.60
CA THR A 28 -8.38 -12.72 8.50
C THR A 28 -7.95 -12.24 7.11
N LEU A 29 -7.11 -11.21 7.04
CA LEU A 29 -6.67 -10.62 5.79
C LEU A 29 -5.95 -11.62 4.86
N PRO A 30 -5.02 -12.48 5.34
CA PRO A 30 -4.35 -13.45 4.47
C PRO A 30 -5.33 -14.42 3.80
N GLU A 31 -6.31 -14.94 4.56
CA GLU A 31 -7.32 -15.85 4.04
C GLU A 31 -8.20 -15.17 2.98
N ARG A 32 -8.65 -13.93 3.27
CA ARG A 32 -9.44 -13.14 2.32
C ARG A 32 -8.65 -12.88 1.04
N MET A 33 -7.38 -12.49 1.16
CA MET A 33 -6.52 -12.24 0.01
C MET A 33 -6.28 -13.50 -0.81
N TYR A 34 -6.12 -14.67 -0.16
CA TYR A 34 -6.01 -15.95 -0.85
C TYR A 34 -7.27 -16.29 -1.67
N LEU A 35 -8.47 -16.03 -1.15
CA LEU A 35 -9.72 -16.24 -1.89
C LEU A 35 -9.83 -15.36 -3.15
N TYR A 36 -9.19 -14.19 -3.14
CA TYR A 36 -9.13 -13.31 -4.31
C TYR A 36 -7.95 -13.61 -5.22
N ALA A 37 -6.82 -14.12 -4.72
CA ALA A 37 -5.60 -14.41 -5.48
C ALA A 37 -5.83 -15.23 -6.76
N HIS A 38 -6.83 -16.12 -6.75
CA HIS A 38 -7.20 -16.97 -7.88
C HIS A 38 -8.37 -16.43 -8.74
N LYS A 39 -8.88 -15.24 -8.42
CA LYS A 39 -9.91 -14.53 -9.20
C LYS A 39 -9.26 -13.49 -10.11
N THR A 40 -9.95 -13.17 -11.20
CA THR A 40 -9.44 -12.26 -12.25
C THR A 40 -9.28 -10.81 -11.79
N LEU A 41 -9.90 -10.41 -10.67
CA LEU A 41 -9.90 -9.04 -10.19
C LEU A 41 -8.87 -8.84 -9.07
N ARG A 42 -7.87 -7.98 -9.32
CA ARG A 42 -6.92 -7.53 -8.29
C ARG A 42 -7.61 -6.51 -7.37
N PRO A 43 -7.69 -6.76 -6.05
CA PRO A 43 -8.36 -5.83 -5.16
C PRO A 43 -7.46 -4.63 -4.81
N LEU A 44 -8.11 -3.50 -4.48
CA LEU A 44 -7.48 -2.42 -3.74
C LEU A 44 -7.58 -2.74 -2.24
N ALA A 45 -6.44 -2.95 -1.59
CA ALA A 45 -6.35 -3.12 -0.15
C ALA A 45 -5.99 -1.77 0.49
N VAL A 46 -6.90 -1.25 1.32
CA VAL A 46 -6.66 -0.04 2.12
C VAL A 46 -6.31 -0.46 3.53
N ILE A 47 -5.08 -0.16 3.96
CA ILE A 47 -4.58 -0.48 5.30
C ILE A 47 -4.47 0.82 6.07
N VAL A 48 -5.13 0.88 7.22
CA VAL A 48 -5.07 2.01 8.15
C VAL A 48 -4.16 1.62 9.30
N ILE A 49 -3.15 2.44 9.58
CA ILE A 49 -2.17 2.23 10.64
C ILE A 49 -2.27 3.43 11.58
N GLU A 50 -2.69 3.19 12.82
CA GLU A 50 -2.86 4.25 13.83
C GLU A 50 -1.75 4.21 14.90
N SER A 51 -1.03 3.08 15.00
CA SER A 51 -0.03 2.86 16.05
C SER A 51 1.16 2.01 15.57
N SER A 52 2.26 2.06 16.32
CA SER A 52 3.40 1.14 16.12
C SER A 52 2.96 -0.33 16.23
N GLU A 53 1.96 -0.65 17.06
CA GLU A 53 1.44 -2.02 17.16
C GLU A 53 0.80 -2.48 15.85
N ASP A 54 0.07 -1.61 15.16
CA ASP A 54 -0.54 -1.93 13.85
C ASP A 54 0.52 -2.18 12.77
N VAL A 55 1.63 -1.43 12.81
CA VAL A 55 2.79 -1.68 11.95
C VAL A 55 3.29 -3.11 12.14
N TYR A 56 3.53 -3.52 13.39
CA TYR A 56 4.03 -4.86 13.68
C TYR A 56 3.02 -5.96 13.39
N ARG A 57 1.72 -5.73 13.65
CA ARG A 57 0.65 -6.68 13.30
C ARG A 57 0.59 -6.90 11.79
N PHE A 58 0.63 -5.82 11.00
CA PHE A 58 0.64 -5.92 9.55
C PHE A 58 1.93 -6.59 9.06
N ALA A 59 3.09 -6.19 9.58
CA ALA A 59 4.38 -6.79 9.27
C ALA A 59 4.42 -8.29 9.55
N ASN A 60 3.74 -8.79 10.60
CA ASN A 60 3.69 -10.21 10.95
C ASN A 60 2.88 -11.06 9.96
N ILE A 61 1.89 -10.49 9.27
CA ILE A 61 1.05 -11.22 8.30
C ILE A 61 1.56 -11.09 6.86
N THR A 62 2.32 -10.05 6.54
CA THR A 62 2.87 -9.84 5.18
C THR A 62 3.79 -10.96 4.64
N PRO A 63 4.57 -11.73 5.43
CA PRO A 63 5.45 -12.77 4.90
C PRO A 63 4.70 -13.93 4.25
N VAL A 64 3.47 -14.20 4.71
CA VAL A 64 2.64 -15.31 4.21
C VAL A 64 1.71 -14.88 3.07
N MET A 65 1.75 -13.60 2.67
CA MET A 65 0.95 -13.05 1.58
C MET A 65 1.80 -12.76 0.35
N ASP A 66 1.21 -12.86 -0.84
CA ASP A 66 1.83 -12.28 -2.04
C ASP A 66 1.56 -10.77 -2.08
N MET A 67 2.49 -10.01 -1.52
CA MET A 67 2.44 -8.54 -1.48
C MET A 67 2.47 -7.90 -2.88
N SER A 68 2.66 -8.66 -3.95
CA SER A 68 2.56 -8.15 -5.34
C SER A 68 1.19 -8.32 -5.95
N TYR A 69 0.31 -9.12 -5.34
CA TYR A 69 -0.98 -9.46 -5.91
C TYR A 69 -1.97 -8.27 -5.88
N PRO A 70 -2.33 -7.69 -4.72
CA PRO A 70 -3.25 -6.57 -4.69
C PRO A 70 -2.55 -5.23 -4.95
N VAL A 71 -3.33 -4.18 -5.14
CA VAL A 71 -2.85 -2.79 -5.07
C VAL A 71 -3.03 -2.32 -3.63
N TRP A 72 -1.98 -1.77 -3.02
CA TRP A 72 -1.98 -1.35 -1.63
C TRP A 72 -2.03 0.17 -1.51
N LEU A 73 -2.97 0.66 -0.71
CA LEU A 73 -2.94 2.01 -0.15
C LEU A 73 -2.76 1.87 1.37
N ILE A 74 -1.60 2.29 1.87
CA ILE A 74 -1.29 2.24 3.30
C ILE A 74 -1.34 3.66 3.85
N VAL A 75 -2.23 3.91 4.80
CA VAL A 75 -2.48 5.22 5.38
C VAL A 75 -2.09 5.18 6.85
N PHE A 76 -1.05 5.94 7.18
CA PHE A 76 -0.67 6.20 8.56
C PHE A 76 -1.47 7.40 9.05
N MET A 77 -2.33 7.18 10.03
CA MET A 77 -3.15 8.23 10.62
C MET A 77 -2.37 9.05 11.64
N ASP A 78 -2.85 10.27 11.85
CA ASP A 78 -2.10 11.35 12.49
C ASP A 78 -2.27 11.36 14.01
N ASP A 79 -1.21 11.03 14.73
CA ASP A 79 -0.76 11.86 15.85
C ASP A 79 0.66 12.36 15.52
N LYS A 80 0.80 13.67 15.27
CA LYS A 80 1.99 14.30 14.64
C LYS A 80 3.34 14.02 15.31
N THR A 81 3.33 13.42 16.50
CA THR A 81 4.46 13.16 17.38
C THR A 81 4.67 11.68 17.70
N SER A 82 3.94 10.73 17.11
CA SER A 82 4.23 9.32 17.36
C SER A 82 5.38 8.77 16.53
N GLU A 83 6.01 7.78 17.14
CA GLU A 83 6.93 6.84 16.52
C GLU A 83 6.39 6.25 15.19
N VAL A 84 5.07 6.10 15.02
CA VAL A 84 4.48 5.55 13.79
C VAL A 84 4.64 6.49 12.60
N CYS A 85 4.55 7.79 12.83
CA CYS A 85 4.74 8.80 11.80
C CYS A 85 6.20 8.92 11.41
N ASP A 86 7.11 8.81 12.37
CA ASP A 86 8.55 8.79 12.11
C ASP A 86 8.94 7.52 11.33
N PHE A 87 8.41 6.36 11.69
CA PHE A 87 8.55 5.14 10.90
C PHE A 87 8.06 5.32 9.45
N CYS A 88 6.92 5.98 9.24
CA CYS A 88 6.43 6.21 7.88
C CYS A 88 7.35 7.14 7.07
N ARG A 89 7.84 8.21 7.69
CA ARG A 89 8.71 9.20 7.03
C ARG A 89 10.11 8.63 6.76
N GLU A 90 10.62 7.78 7.64
CA GLU A 90 11.98 7.21 7.58
C GLU A 90 12.00 5.73 8.03
N PRO A 91 11.39 4.81 7.27
CA PRO A 91 11.44 3.39 7.58
C PRO A 91 12.84 2.85 7.32
N GLN A 92 13.32 2.08 8.28
CA GLN A 92 14.68 1.55 8.24
C GLN A 92 14.77 0.25 7.43
N GLU A 93 13.66 -0.50 7.31
CA GLU A 93 13.66 -1.85 6.75
C GLU A 93 12.38 -2.17 5.95
N ASN A 94 12.44 -3.23 5.14
CA ASN A 94 11.28 -3.77 4.40
C ASN A 94 10.35 -4.62 5.30
N LEU A 95 9.80 -4.03 6.36
CA LEU A 95 8.95 -4.74 7.33
C LEU A 95 7.69 -5.35 6.69
N PHE A 96 7.15 -4.72 5.64
CA PHE A 96 5.93 -5.18 4.97
C PHE A 96 6.21 -6.18 3.83
N HIS A 97 7.43 -6.71 3.75
CA HIS A 97 7.80 -7.72 2.75
C HIS A 97 7.44 -7.32 1.30
N LEU A 98 7.52 -6.02 1.00
CA LEU A 98 7.25 -5.50 -0.32
C LEU A 98 8.25 -6.08 -1.33
N ARG A 99 7.82 -6.18 -2.58
CA ARG A 99 8.62 -6.69 -3.70
C ARG A 99 8.79 -5.62 -4.76
N PHE A 100 9.65 -5.89 -5.73
CA PHE A 100 9.88 -4.97 -6.84
C PHE A 100 8.63 -4.74 -7.71
N ASN A 101 7.68 -5.67 -7.72
CA ASN A 101 6.40 -5.53 -8.44
C ASN A 101 5.21 -5.27 -7.50
N SER A 102 5.43 -5.03 -6.20
CA SER A 102 4.37 -4.56 -5.30
C SER A 102 3.92 -3.16 -5.72
N GLU A 103 2.61 -2.98 -5.92
CA GLU A 103 1.98 -1.68 -6.17
C GLU A 103 1.52 -1.11 -4.85
N THR A 104 2.34 -0.24 -4.25
CA THR A 104 2.08 0.30 -2.92
C THR A 104 2.22 1.82 -2.93
N VAL A 105 1.20 2.51 -2.44
CA VAL A 105 1.21 3.95 -2.18
C VAL A 105 1.03 4.15 -0.68
N ILE A 106 1.88 4.97 -0.09
CA ILE A 106 1.90 5.25 1.35
C ILE A 106 1.61 6.72 1.59
N SER A 107 0.64 6.98 2.48
CA SER A 107 0.31 8.31 2.99
C SER A 107 0.76 8.41 4.45
N CYS A 108 1.68 9.31 4.75
CA CYS A 108 2.25 9.48 6.10
C CYS A 108 1.63 10.65 6.85
N CYS A 109 0.82 10.41 7.89
CA CYS A 109 0.42 11.37 8.93
C CYS A 109 0.19 12.81 8.44
N GLY A 110 -0.78 12.99 7.53
CA GLY A 110 -1.15 14.30 6.98
C GLY A 110 -0.18 14.91 5.96
N ALA A 111 0.86 14.17 5.53
CA ALA A 111 1.72 14.59 4.44
C ALA A 111 0.91 14.80 3.16
N LYS A 112 1.18 15.92 2.47
CA LYS A 112 0.55 16.22 1.18
C LYS A 112 1.08 15.36 0.05
N ILE A 113 2.25 14.74 0.24
CA ILE A 113 2.87 13.86 -0.74
C ILE A 113 2.67 12.43 -0.28
N MET A 114 2.24 11.57 -1.20
CA MET A 114 2.16 10.14 -1.02
C MET A 114 3.29 9.49 -1.81
N ASP A 115 4.03 8.60 -1.15
CA ASP A 115 5.18 7.93 -1.73
C ASP A 115 4.81 6.53 -2.22
N GLU A 116 5.37 6.15 -3.36
CA GLU A 116 5.42 4.76 -3.78
C GLU A 116 6.56 4.06 -3.06
N TRP A 117 6.27 2.92 -2.43
CA TRP A 117 7.28 2.09 -1.75
C TRP A 117 7.47 0.76 -2.47
N TRP A 118 8.71 0.31 -2.57
CA TRP A 118 9.04 -1.00 -3.13
C TRP A 118 10.39 -1.49 -2.63
N CYS A 119 10.63 -2.78 -2.78
CA CYS A 119 11.90 -3.38 -2.39
C CYS A 119 12.65 -3.96 -3.59
N LYS A 120 13.97 -3.81 -3.62
CA LYS A 120 14.85 -4.48 -4.58
C LYS A 120 15.31 -5.85 -4.06
N ARG A 121 15.90 -6.66 -4.93
CA ARG A 121 16.65 -7.86 -4.51
C ARG A 121 17.71 -7.44 -3.48
N GLY A 122 17.66 -7.99 -2.27
CA GLY A 122 18.53 -7.60 -1.16
C GLY A 122 17.84 -6.89 0.01
N GLY A 123 16.54 -6.64 -0.05
CA GLY A 123 15.77 -6.17 1.11
C GLY A 123 15.76 -4.66 1.34
N LEU A 124 16.48 -3.88 0.52
CA LEU A 124 16.52 -2.43 0.63
C LEU A 124 15.18 -1.81 0.17
N LEU A 125 14.51 -1.13 1.10
CA LEU A 125 13.30 -0.37 0.84
C LEU A 125 13.64 0.91 0.06
N ASN A 126 12.92 1.13 -1.03
CA ASN A 126 13.02 2.30 -1.88
C ASN A 126 11.71 3.09 -1.80
N ARG A 127 11.81 4.41 -1.90
CA ARG A 127 10.67 5.34 -1.90
C ARG A 127 10.84 6.40 -2.97
N LYS A 128 9.73 6.81 -3.58
CA LYS A 128 9.66 8.00 -4.44
C LYS A 128 8.27 8.65 -4.36
N PRO A 129 8.18 9.98 -4.48
CA PRO A 129 6.90 10.66 -4.62
C PRO A 129 6.08 10.08 -5.76
N ARG A 130 4.82 9.73 -5.49
CA ARG A 130 3.90 9.09 -6.45
C ARG A 130 2.69 9.94 -6.74
N ALA A 131 2.13 10.54 -5.71
CA ALA A 131 0.95 11.38 -5.81
C ALA A 131 1.02 12.53 -4.80
N ARG A 132 0.19 13.55 -5.02
CA ARG A 132 -0.02 14.63 -4.06
C ARG A 132 -1.49 14.85 -3.80
N MET A 133 -1.82 15.23 -2.58
CA MET A 133 -3.15 15.71 -2.19
C MET A 133 -3.28 17.19 -2.53
N VAL A 134 -4.30 17.52 -3.30
CA VAL A 134 -4.69 18.89 -3.66
C VAL A 134 -6.15 19.08 -3.23
N GLY A 135 -6.35 19.66 -2.04
CA GLY A 135 -7.66 19.62 -1.37
C GLY A 135 -8.06 18.17 -1.11
N ASP A 136 -9.25 17.79 -1.58
CA ASP A 136 -9.80 16.44 -1.43
C ASP A 136 -9.50 15.52 -2.64
N ARG A 137 -8.58 15.93 -3.52
CA ARG A 137 -8.22 15.17 -4.73
C ARG A 137 -6.80 14.66 -4.68
N VAL A 138 -6.62 13.45 -5.20
CA VAL A 138 -5.30 12.86 -5.45
C VAL A 138 -4.87 13.20 -6.87
N GLU A 139 -3.72 13.85 -7.02
CA GLU A 139 -3.08 14.10 -8.30
C GLU A 139 -1.86 13.19 -8.46
N TRP A 140 -1.87 12.34 -9.49
CA TRP A 140 -0.78 11.43 -9.79
C TRP A 140 0.36 12.17 -10.50
N LEU A 141 1.58 12.01 -10.00
CA LEU A 141 2.75 12.74 -10.53
C LEU A 141 3.28 12.14 -11.85
N SER A 142 2.81 10.95 -12.24
CA SER A 142 3.20 10.29 -13.49
C SER A 142 2.18 9.25 -13.92
N GLU A 143 1.95 9.11 -15.22
CA GLU A 143 1.12 8.06 -15.82
C GLU A 143 1.93 6.87 -16.36
N THR A 144 3.26 6.92 -16.26
CA THR A 144 4.14 5.86 -16.76
C THR A 144 3.93 4.54 -16.01
N SER A 145 4.26 3.41 -16.63
CA SER A 145 4.12 2.09 -15.98
C SER A 145 5.04 1.94 -14.77
N LEU A 146 4.70 1.02 -13.85
CA LEU A 146 5.49 0.73 -12.65
C LEU A 146 6.97 0.45 -12.98
N TYR A 147 7.21 -0.40 -13.98
CA TYR A 147 8.56 -0.76 -14.40
C TYR A 147 9.34 0.47 -14.88
N THR A 148 8.73 1.31 -15.73
CA THR A 148 9.36 2.54 -16.25
C THR A 148 9.80 3.47 -15.12
N ARG A 149 8.97 3.66 -14.09
CA ARG A 149 9.30 4.54 -12.95
C ARG A 149 10.45 4.01 -12.09
N ARG A 150 10.56 2.68 -11.97
CA ARG A 150 11.54 2.01 -11.11
C ARG A 150 12.88 1.73 -11.81
N ILE A 151 12.91 1.73 -13.14
CA ILE A 151 14.15 1.58 -13.96
C ILE A 151 15.13 2.73 -13.74
N TRP A 152 14.65 3.96 -13.49
CA TRP A 152 15.50 5.14 -13.23
C TRP A 152 16.27 5.11 -11.90
N VAL A 153 16.21 4.01 -11.14
CA VAL A 153 17.05 3.77 -9.94
C VAL A 153 18.18 2.77 -10.25
N GLU A 154 18.57 2.69 -11.53
CA GLU A 154 19.65 1.91 -12.16
C GLU A 154 19.50 0.38 -12.26
N ASP A 155 20.03 -0.06 -13.41
CA ASP A 155 20.04 -1.31 -14.19
C ASP A 155 19.67 -2.63 -13.48
N PRO A 156 18.39 -3.07 -13.50
CA PRO A 156 18.04 -4.46 -13.29
C PRO A 156 18.11 -5.19 -14.63
N GLU A 157 18.99 -6.20 -14.78
CA GLU A 157 18.86 -7.21 -15.83
C GLU A 157 17.46 -7.84 -15.77
N PHE A 158 16.53 -7.38 -16.60
CA PHE A 158 15.23 -8.03 -16.76
C PHE A 158 15.41 -9.26 -17.64
N ARG A 159 15.33 -10.44 -17.04
CA ARG A 159 15.25 -11.69 -17.79
C ARG A 159 13.80 -11.96 -18.15
N VAL A 160 13.43 -11.59 -19.37
CA VAL A 160 12.13 -11.97 -19.95
C VAL A 160 12.26 -13.38 -20.49
N ALA A 161 11.47 -14.31 -19.96
CA ALA A 161 11.29 -15.64 -20.51
C ALA A 161 9.88 -15.74 -21.09
N THR A 162 9.79 -16.03 -22.39
CA THR A 162 8.53 -16.35 -23.06
C THR A 162 8.39 -17.86 -23.11
N VAL A 163 7.28 -18.39 -22.59
CA VAL A 163 6.89 -19.79 -22.79
C VAL A 163 6.12 -19.85 -24.11
N LYS A 164 6.52 -20.77 -24.99
CA LYS A 164 5.80 -21.10 -26.23
C LYS A 164 4.67 -22.08 -25.95
#